data_AF-A0A3D1K829-F1
#
_entry.id   AF-A0A3D1K829-F1
#
_cell.length_a   1.000
_cell.length_b   1.000
_cell.length_c   1.000
_cell.angle_alpha   90.00
_cell.angle_beta   90.00
_cell.angle_gamma   90.00
#
_symmetry.space_group_name_H-M   'P 1'
#
loop_
_entity.id
_entity.type
_entity.pdbx_description
1 polymer ?
#
loop_
_entity_poly.entity_id
_entity_poly.type
_entity_poly.pdbx_seq_one_letter_code
_entity_poly.pdbx_strand_id
1 'polypeptide(L)'
;MPVHFNEDRWKKIRNSYSQWWDGKLDRPLINLTVTGYDPGRKTSKHPCKGFTAAYDKSVTADEIADAWDHALSTHRFLSDAFPSMWLNFGPGVLAAFLGSKLEHDERTVWFHPDKIDEIKDINFKWDYDNYWLNRVRSIAEAADRRFQGTAQIGMTDLGGAMDVLSTFRPSERLLMDLYDNPDEVKRLTCQIFDLWWRAFDEIDSVQRHNPGYSCWTPIFSEKPYYMTQSDFCYMIGPDMFDEFVKPELSATHRRLTNGFYHLDGPGELAHLDSLLTIKELKGVQWIPGDGQPSFEEWPDVYRRIRKAGKLIQVFGGKNGFRVLDKIAEDLGSAKGIIFIHSVDKSNLDEAKAFLKRHGCEEE
;
A
#
# COMPACT_ATOMS: atom_id res chain seq x y z
N MET A 1 21.01 10.55 15.76
CA MET A 1 21.19 10.92 14.34
C MET A 1 19.97 10.44 13.58
N PRO A 2 19.59 11.07 12.46
CA PRO A 2 18.55 10.54 11.58
C PRO A 2 18.92 9.14 11.08
N VAL A 3 17.94 8.39 10.58
CA VAL A 3 18.13 7.08 9.96
C VAL A 3 19.35 7.06 9.04
N HIS A 4 20.32 6.22 9.35
CA HIS A 4 21.54 6.08 8.54
C HIS A 4 21.28 5.13 7.37
N PHE A 5 20.88 5.70 6.22
CA PHE A 5 20.82 5.01 4.94
C PHE A 5 21.49 5.92 3.89
N ASN A 6 22.60 5.44 3.31
CA ASN A 6 23.44 6.29 2.46
C ASN A 6 23.03 6.23 0.98
N GLU A 7 23.55 7.18 0.20
CA GLU A 7 23.23 7.30 -1.22
C GLU A 7 23.65 6.08 -2.05
N ASP A 8 24.71 5.37 -1.65
CA ASP A 8 25.14 4.16 -2.35
C ASP A 8 24.15 3.00 -2.16
N ARG A 9 23.55 2.86 -0.96
CA ARG A 9 22.42 1.95 -0.75
C ARG A 9 21.22 2.35 -1.61
N TRP A 10 20.88 3.64 -1.70
CA TRP A 10 19.79 4.09 -2.58
C TRP A 10 20.03 3.77 -4.06
N LYS A 11 21.26 3.93 -4.56
CA LYS A 11 21.61 3.52 -5.94
C LYS A 11 21.38 2.03 -6.18
N LYS A 12 21.76 1.18 -5.21
CA LYS A 12 21.49 -0.27 -5.28
C LYS A 12 20.00 -0.57 -5.30
N ILE A 13 19.22 0.08 -4.43
CA ILE A 13 17.75 -0.05 -4.40
C ILE A 13 17.14 0.34 -5.74
N ARG A 14 17.46 1.53 -6.28
CA ARG A 14 16.97 1.97 -7.59
C ARG A 14 17.28 0.96 -8.69
N ASN A 15 18.50 0.44 -8.74
CA ASN A 15 18.93 -0.53 -9.73
C ASN A 15 18.17 -1.88 -9.61
N SER A 16 18.08 -2.46 -8.40
CA SER A 16 17.39 -3.73 -8.19
C SER A 16 15.91 -3.63 -8.51
N TYR A 17 15.22 -2.59 -8.02
CA TYR A 17 13.80 -2.40 -8.27
C TYR A 17 13.53 -2.09 -9.74
N SER A 18 14.35 -1.27 -10.41
CA SER A 18 14.20 -1.00 -11.85
C SER A 18 14.28 -2.28 -12.68
N GLN A 19 15.27 -3.13 -12.42
CA GLN A 19 15.38 -4.44 -13.10
C GLN A 19 14.20 -5.36 -12.78
N TRP A 20 13.68 -5.35 -11.55
CA TRP A 20 12.54 -6.17 -11.16
C TRP A 20 11.23 -5.70 -11.82
N TRP A 21 10.97 -4.39 -11.85
CA TRP A 21 9.83 -3.78 -12.55
C TRP A 21 9.82 -4.13 -14.05
N ASP A 22 11.00 -4.23 -14.65
CA ASP A 22 11.20 -4.63 -16.05
C ASP A 22 11.18 -6.16 -16.28
N GLY A 23 11.08 -6.98 -15.22
CA GLY A 23 11.14 -8.44 -15.31
C GLY A 23 12.53 -9.01 -15.65
N LYS A 24 13.57 -8.19 -15.52
CA LYS A 24 14.98 -8.52 -15.86
C LYS A 24 15.78 -9.04 -14.68
N LEU A 25 15.34 -8.80 -13.45
CA LEU A 25 16.03 -9.32 -12.26
C LEU A 25 15.87 -10.85 -12.17
N ASP A 26 16.99 -11.58 -12.11
CA ASP A 26 17.01 -13.06 -12.11
C ASP A 26 16.89 -13.70 -10.73
N ARG A 27 16.57 -12.89 -9.71
CA ARG A 27 16.33 -13.28 -8.32
C ARG A 27 15.05 -12.60 -7.80
N PRO A 28 14.47 -13.02 -6.66
CA PRO A 28 13.40 -12.24 -6.04
C PRO A 28 13.95 -10.93 -5.49
N LEU A 29 13.07 -9.93 -5.31
CA LEU A 29 13.36 -8.85 -4.37
C LEU A 29 13.07 -9.35 -2.96
N ILE A 30 13.98 -9.05 -2.02
CA ILE A 30 13.78 -9.37 -0.61
C ILE A 30 13.92 -8.09 0.19
N ASN A 31 12.77 -7.59 0.66
CA ASN A 31 12.71 -6.51 1.64
C ASN A 31 12.67 -7.12 3.04
N LEU A 32 13.85 -7.22 3.66
CA LEU A 32 14.02 -7.78 5.00
C LEU A 32 14.48 -6.71 5.99
N THR A 33 13.63 -6.43 6.98
CA THR A 33 13.95 -5.49 8.06
C THR A 33 14.28 -6.24 9.35
N VAL A 34 15.32 -5.79 10.06
CA VAL A 34 15.73 -6.35 11.36
C VAL A 34 15.48 -5.31 12.45
N THR A 35 14.71 -5.67 13.46
CA THR A 35 14.28 -4.77 14.54
C THR A 35 15.15 -4.94 15.80
N GLY A 36 14.98 -4.06 16.78
CA GLY A 36 15.55 -4.23 18.13
C GLY A 36 16.94 -3.60 18.35
N TYR A 37 17.37 -2.71 17.45
CA TYR A 37 18.62 -1.96 17.63
C TYR A 37 18.43 -0.75 18.55
N ASP A 38 19.49 -0.39 19.26
CA ASP A 38 19.57 0.88 19.99
C ASP A 38 19.68 2.03 18.97
N PRO A 39 18.75 3.01 18.98
CA PRO A 39 18.76 4.10 18.02
C PRO A 39 19.89 5.12 18.27
N GLY A 40 20.68 4.99 19.34
CA GLY A 40 21.82 5.86 19.63
C GLY A 40 21.42 7.32 19.83
N ARG A 41 20.18 7.55 20.27
CA ARG A 41 19.58 8.87 20.51
C ARG A 41 18.54 8.76 21.62
N LYS A 42 18.13 9.92 22.15
CA LYS A 42 16.99 9.99 23.08
C LYS A 42 15.70 9.54 22.40
N THR A 43 14.86 8.84 23.15
CA THR A 43 13.50 8.47 22.76
C THR A 43 12.70 9.70 22.33
N SER A 44 11.91 9.54 21.28
CA SER A 44 10.97 10.56 20.83
C SER A 44 9.95 10.87 21.92
N LYS A 45 9.38 12.08 21.89
CA LYS A 45 8.36 12.50 22.87
C LYS A 45 7.10 11.64 22.81
N HIS A 46 6.75 11.17 21.62
CA HIS A 46 5.62 10.29 21.37
C HIS A 46 6.10 8.99 20.72
N PRO A 47 5.44 7.85 20.98
CA PRO A 47 5.75 6.60 20.28
C PRO A 47 5.31 6.69 18.82
N CYS A 48 5.94 5.90 17.94
CA CYS A 48 5.42 5.66 16.60
C CYS A 48 4.12 4.85 16.70
N LYS A 49 3.04 5.33 16.08
CA LYS A 49 1.74 4.62 16.06
C LYS A 49 1.57 3.87 14.75
N GLY A 50 0.83 2.75 14.79
CA GLY A 50 0.47 1.99 13.58
C GLY A 50 -0.41 2.81 12.63
N PHE A 51 -1.42 3.51 13.18
CA PHE A 51 -2.20 4.50 12.48
C PHE A 51 -1.77 5.91 12.87
N THR A 52 -1.39 6.71 11.87
CA THR A 52 -1.04 8.13 12.04
C THR A 52 -2.27 8.95 12.44
N ALA A 53 -3.46 8.55 11.98
CA ALA A 53 -4.73 9.14 12.40
C ALA A 53 -4.97 9.03 13.91
N ALA A 54 -4.32 8.08 14.60
CA ALA A 54 -4.49 7.88 16.03
C ALA A 54 -3.70 8.87 16.91
N TYR A 55 -2.84 9.72 16.33
CA TYR A 55 -2.25 10.81 17.11
C TYR A 55 -3.31 11.83 17.52
N ASP A 56 -3.26 12.27 18.78
CA ASP A 56 -4.11 13.36 19.24
C ASP A 56 -3.86 14.62 18.41
N LYS A 57 -4.90 15.44 18.23
CA LYS A 57 -4.83 16.66 17.41
C LYS A 57 -3.80 17.67 17.92
N SER A 58 -3.44 17.63 19.22
CA SER A 58 -2.40 18.47 19.81
C SER A 58 -0.97 18.06 19.45
N VAL A 59 -0.75 16.82 18.99
CA VAL A 59 0.58 16.37 18.57
C VAL A 59 0.94 17.04 17.25
N THR A 60 2.08 17.69 17.18
CA THR A 60 2.52 18.42 15.98
C THR A 60 3.04 17.47 14.91
N ALA A 61 3.05 17.94 13.65
CA ALA A 61 3.61 17.17 12.53
C ALA A 61 5.10 16.84 12.73
N ASP A 62 5.89 17.78 13.28
CA ASP A 62 7.31 17.56 13.55
C ASP A 62 7.54 16.54 14.69
N GLU A 63 6.66 16.47 15.69
CA GLU A 63 6.71 15.44 16.74
C GLU A 63 6.38 14.05 16.19
N ILE A 64 5.47 13.94 15.22
CA ILE A 64 5.17 12.68 14.52
C ILE A 64 6.36 12.25 13.67
N ALA A 65 6.94 13.18 12.88
CA ALA A 65 8.15 12.91 12.11
C ALA A 65 9.33 12.49 13.00
N ASP A 66 9.47 13.07 14.21
CA ASP A 66 10.44 12.64 15.21
C ASP A 66 10.22 11.20 15.70
N ALA A 67 8.96 10.83 15.96
CA ALA A 67 8.61 9.47 16.35
C ALA A 67 8.91 8.45 15.24
N TRP A 68 8.66 8.80 13.98
CA TRP A 68 8.97 7.99 12.82
C TRP A 68 10.47 7.79 12.61
N ASP A 69 11.25 8.87 12.67
CA ASP A 69 12.72 8.80 12.59
C ASP A 69 13.31 7.99 13.74
N HIS A 70 12.81 8.17 14.96
CA HIS A 70 13.20 7.34 16.08
C HIS A 70 12.88 5.87 15.82
N ALA A 71 11.68 5.54 15.34
CA ALA A 71 11.30 4.17 15.01
C ALA A 71 12.21 3.56 13.95
N LEU A 72 12.40 4.21 12.80
CA LEU A 72 13.30 3.71 11.76
C LEU A 72 14.76 3.55 12.26
N SER A 73 15.20 4.37 13.21
CA SER A 73 16.55 4.27 13.80
C SER A 73 16.75 2.99 14.64
N THR A 74 15.69 2.28 15.04
CA THR A 74 15.79 0.98 15.72
C THR A 74 15.87 -0.21 14.77
N HIS A 75 15.90 0.04 13.46
CA HIS A 75 15.89 -0.98 12.42
C HIS A 75 17.20 -1.02 11.62
N ARG A 76 17.46 -2.19 11.03
CA ARG A 76 18.44 -2.39 9.94
C ARG A 76 17.72 -2.92 8.71
N PHE A 77 18.14 -2.47 7.54
CA PHE A 77 17.50 -2.78 6.26
C PHE A 77 18.46 -3.63 5.42
N LEU A 78 18.15 -4.90 5.25
CA LEU A 78 18.99 -5.87 4.55
C LEU A 78 18.52 -6.08 3.11
N SER A 79 19.44 -6.43 2.21
CA SER A 79 19.17 -6.69 0.79
C SER A 79 18.43 -5.51 0.13
N ASP A 80 17.18 -5.73 -0.32
CA ASP A 80 16.38 -4.76 -1.06
C ASP A 80 15.41 -3.98 -0.15
N ALA A 81 15.61 -4.06 1.17
CA ALA A 81 14.93 -3.22 2.14
C ALA A 81 15.55 -1.81 2.16
N PHE A 82 14.70 -0.85 2.45
CA PHE A 82 15.04 0.56 2.61
C PHE A 82 14.16 1.16 3.71
N PRO A 83 14.61 2.21 4.39
CA PRO A 83 13.80 2.90 5.38
C PRO A 83 12.57 3.51 4.74
N SER A 84 11.39 3.12 5.21
CA SER A 84 10.12 3.64 4.73
C SER A 84 9.12 3.83 5.85
N MET A 85 8.36 4.93 5.78
CA MET A 85 7.25 5.21 6.67
C MET A 85 5.98 5.46 5.88
N TRP A 86 4.91 4.78 6.25
CA TRP A 86 3.61 4.94 5.61
C TRP A 86 2.80 6.04 6.33
N LEU A 87 2.25 6.98 5.56
CA LEU A 87 1.25 7.96 6.01
C LEU A 87 -0.09 7.27 6.30
N ASN A 88 -0.14 6.37 7.29
CA ASN A 88 -1.30 5.51 7.51
C ASN A 88 -2.47 6.27 8.18
N PHE A 89 -3.43 6.74 7.39
CA PHE A 89 -4.71 7.27 7.88
C PHE A 89 -5.88 6.28 7.71
N GLY A 90 -5.55 5.00 7.50
CA GLY A 90 -6.50 3.93 7.27
C GLY A 90 -6.99 3.83 5.83
N PRO A 91 -7.64 2.70 5.50
CA PRO A 91 -7.99 2.38 4.12
C PRO A 91 -9.15 3.24 3.61
N GLY A 92 -8.94 3.98 2.53
CA GLY A 92 -9.98 4.86 1.99
C GLY A 92 -10.07 6.25 2.63
N VAL A 93 -8.94 6.83 3.09
CA VAL A 93 -8.94 8.18 3.71
C VAL A 93 -9.51 9.27 2.81
N LEU A 94 -9.56 9.04 1.49
CA LEU A 94 -10.22 9.96 0.56
C LEU A 94 -11.67 10.26 0.98
N ALA A 95 -12.39 9.31 1.59
CA ALA A 95 -13.72 9.55 2.12
C ALA A 95 -13.74 10.70 3.14
N ALA A 96 -12.74 10.78 4.02
CA ALA A 96 -12.62 11.87 4.98
C ALA A 96 -12.29 13.21 4.31
N PHE A 97 -11.52 13.20 3.22
CA PHE A 97 -11.26 14.41 2.42
C PHE A 97 -12.53 14.91 1.72
N LEU A 98 -13.46 14.00 1.43
CA LEU A 98 -14.74 14.28 0.78
C LEU A 98 -15.89 14.52 1.78
N GLY A 99 -15.58 14.63 3.07
CA GLY A 99 -16.52 15.09 4.10
C GLY A 99 -17.10 13.99 4.99
N SER A 100 -16.58 12.76 4.94
CA SER A 100 -16.91 11.77 5.98
C SER A 100 -16.21 12.10 7.30
N LYS A 101 -16.82 11.70 8.42
CA LYS A 101 -16.14 11.61 9.71
C LYS A 101 -15.14 10.48 9.66
N LEU A 102 -13.98 10.71 10.28
CA LEU A 102 -12.95 9.71 10.51
C LEU A 102 -12.98 9.37 11.99
N GLU A 103 -13.21 8.10 12.29
CA GLU A 103 -13.10 7.51 13.63
C GLU A 103 -12.02 6.43 13.59
N HIS A 104 -11.35 6.17 14.71
CA HIS A 104 -10.34 5.12 14.75
C HIS A 104 -10.40 4.37 16.07
N ASP A 105 -10.00 3.11 16.02
CA ASP A 105 -9.74 2.28 17.18
C ASP A 105 -8.30 1.73 17.12
N GLU A 106 -7.97 0.76 17.97
CA GLU A 106 -6.63 0.16 18.00
C GLU A 106 -6.33 -0.73 16.78
N ARG A 107 -7.36 -1.15 16.04
CA ARG A 107 -7.30 -2.10 14.93
C ARG A 107 -7.41 -1.43 13.57
N THR A 108 -8.22 -0.38 13.44
CA THR A 108 -8.44 0.28 12.14
C THR A 108 -9.00 1.71 12.27
N VAL A 109 -9.21 2.34 11.12
CA VAL A 109 -9.90 3.61 10.92
C VAL A 109 -11.19 3.35 10.15
N TRP A 110 -12.27 3.98 10.60
CA TRP A 110 -13.60 3.90 10.02
C TRP A 110 -14.03 5.26 9.50
N PHE A 111 -14.79 5.24 8.39
CA PHE A 111 -15.32 6.44 7.76
C PHE A 111 -16.85 6.40 7.80
N HIS A 112 -17.45 7.48 8.30
CA HIS A 112 -18.90 7.58 8.46
C HIS A 112 -19.42 8.86 7.81
N PRO A 113 -20.41 8.80 6.93
CA PRO A 113 -20.96 10.00 6.33
C PRO A 113 -21.81 10.76 7.38
N ASP A 114 -21.83 12.09 7.29
CA ASP A 114 -22.67 12.92 8.17
C ASP A 114 -24.17 12.65 7.99
N LYS A 115 -24.55 12.30 6.75
CA LYS A 115 -25.90 11.93 6.35
C LYS A 115 -25.83 10.92 5.21
N ILE A 116 -26.88 10.11 5.08
CA ILE A 116 -27.01 9.19 3.95
C ILE A 116 -28.06 9.75 3.00
N ASP A 117 -27.60 10.22 1.85
CA ASP A 117 -28.44 10.78 0.78
C ASP A 117 -28.82 9.71 -0.26
N GLU A 118 -29.82 10.01 -1.09
CA GLU A 118 -30.07 9.27 -2.33
C GLU A 118 -28.93 9.47 -3.32
N ILE A 119 -28.58 8.42 -4.09
CA ILE A 119 -27.36 8.43 -4.92
C ILE A 119 -27.30 9.60 -5.91
N LYS A 120 -28.44 9.96 -6.50
CA LYS A 120 -28.58 11.11 -7.41
C LYS A 120 -28.27 12.47 -6.77
N ASP A 121 -28.44 12.57 -5.44
CA ASP A 121 -28.25 13.80 -4.68
C ASP A 121 -26.82 13.90 -4.11
N ILE A 122 -26.03 12.84 -4.22
CA ILE A 122 -24.61 12.84 -3.84
C ILE A 122 -23.82 13.61 -4.91
N ASN A 123 -23.02 14.56 -4.43
CA ASN A 123 -22.02 15.24 -5.25
C ASN A 123 -20.81 15.61 -4.40
N PHE A 124 -19.64 15.08 -4.76
CA PHE A 124 -18.40 15.38 -4.06
C PHE A 124 -17.83 16.74 -4.45
N LYS A 125 -17.21 17.41 -3.48
CA LYS A 125 -16.50 18.67 -3.70
C LYS A 125 -15.16 18.59 -3.01
N TRP A 126 -14.15 19.15 -3.66
CA TRP A 126 -12.83 19.29 -3.06
C TRP A 126 -12.85 20.46 -2.09
N ASP A 127 -12.54 20.17 -0.83
CA ASP A 127 -12.42 21.17 0.23
C ASP A 127 -10.95 21.35 0.60
N TYR A 128 -10.38 22.51 0.26
CA TYR A 128 -9.00 22.85 0.59
C TYR A 128 -8.79 23.07 2.09
N ASP A 129 -9.84 23.41 2.83
CA ASP A 129 -9.78 23.63 4.27
C ASP A 129 -10.06 22.33 5.05
N ASN A 130 -10.26 21.20 4.35
CA ASN A 130 -10.50 19.91 4.98
C ASN A 130 -9.38 19.56 5.96
N TYR A 131 -9.77 19.32 7.21
CA TYR A 131 -8.82 19.06 8.30
C TYR A 131 -7.91 17.86 8.01
N TRP A 132 -8.46 16.75 7.50
CA TRP A 132 -7.70 15.52 7.30
C TRP A 132 -6.72 15.62 6.14
N LEU A 133 -7.12 16.26 5.03
CA LEU A 133 -6.22 16.53 3.91
C LEU A 133 -5.04 17.39 4.37
N ASN A 134 -5.31 18.49 5.06
CA ASN A 134 -4.26 19.39 5.57
C ASN A 134 -3.39 18.72 6.64
N ARG A 135 -3.96 17.82 7.44
CA ARG A 135 -3.21 17.02 8.41
C ARG A 135 -2.25 16.05 7.74
N VAL A 136 -2.69 15.33 6.71
CA VAL A 136 -1.82 14.42 5.93
C VAL A 136 -0.68 15.20 5.28
N ARG A 137 -1.00 16.31 4.61
CA ARG A 137 0.00 17.18 3.95
C ARG A 137 1.03 17.72 4.93
N SER A 138 0.60 18.28 6.06
CA SER A 138 1.52 18.86 7.05
C SER A 138 2.46 17.81 7.65
N ILE A 139 2.00 16.57 7.88
CA ILE A 139 2.86 15.47 8.33
C ILE A 139 3.82 15.03 7.23
N ALA A 140 3.35 14.90 5.98
CA ALA A 140 4.20 14.58 4.84
C ALA A 140 5.32 15.62 4.67
N GLU A 141 5.01 16.91 4.76
CA GLU A 141 5.98 18.01 4.72
C GLU A 141 6.98 17.96 5.88
N ALA A 142 6.53 17.69 7.11
CA ALA A 142 7.41 17.57 8.26
C ALA A 142 8.35 16.37 8.15
N ALA A 143 7.83 15.23 7.69
CA ALA A 143 8.63 14.04 7.42
C ALA A 143 9.64 14.30 6.29
N ASP A 144 9.25 14.99 5.20
CA ASP A 144 10.15 15.33 4.09
C ASP A 144 11.30 16.23 4.55
N ARG A 145 10.99 17.29 5.29
CA ARG A 145 11.99 18.18 5.91
C ARG A 145 12.94 17.44 6.83
N ARG A 146 12.44 16.43 7.54
CA ARG A 146 13.24 15.67 8.51
C ARG A 146 14.13 14.63 7.85
N PHE A 147 13.60 13.87 6.91
CA PHE A 147 14.32 12.77 6.28
C PHE A 147 15.25 13.23 5.18
N GLN A 148 14.90 14.29 4.43
CA GLN A 148 15.75 14.84 3.35
C GLN A 148 16.25 13.75 2.39
N GLY A 149 15.38 12.81 2.02
CA GLY A 149 15.69 11.69 1.13
C GLY A 149 16.41 10.51 1.78
N THR A 150 16.69 10.53 3.10
CA THR A 150 17.27 9.36 3.78
C THR A 150 16.25 8.24 4.03
N ALA A 151 14.95 8.55 3.99
CA ALA A 151 13.86 7.59 4.11
C ALA A 151 12.74 7.91 3.11
N GLN A 152 12.04 6.86 2.66
CA GLN A 152 10.89 6.93 1.77
C GLN A 152 9.61 7.18 2.58
N ILE A 153 8.89 8.23 2.24
CA ILE A 153 7.53 8.46 2.73
C ILE A 153 6.56 7.78 1.76
N GLY A 154 5.76 6.85 2.27
CA GLY A 154 4.75 6.14 1.50
C GLY A 154 3.44 6.92 1.49
N MET A 155 2.76 6.92 0.33
CA MET A 155 1.44 7.54 0.15
C MET A 155 0.41 6.93 1.11
N THR A 156 -0.50 7.76 1.63
CA THR A 156 -1.65 7.27 2.41
C THR A 156 -2.54 6.36 1.57
N ASP A 157 -3.29 5.48 2.22
CA ASP A 157 -4.31 4.71 1.54
C ASP A 157 -5.52 5.60 1.22
N LEU A 158 -5.75 5.86 -0.07
CA LEU A 158 -6.82 6.68 -0.63
C LEU A 158 -8.06 5.84 -0.95
N GLY A 159 -7.97 4.50 -0.91
CA GLY A 159 -9.03 3.53 -1.22
C GLY A 159 -9.31 3.39 -2.70
N GLY A 160 -10.20 2.43 -3.03
CA GLY A 160 -10.82 2.32 -4.34
C GLY A 160 -12.03 3.23 -4.48
N ALA A 161 -12.38 3.61 -5.71
CA ALA A 161 -13.50 4.52 -5.97
C ALA A 161 -14.84 3.97 -5.44
N MET A 162 -15.08 2.67 -5.57
CA MET A 162 -16.27 2.01 -5.04
C MET A 162 -16.27 1.92 -3.51
N ASP A 163 -15.11 1.75 -2.88
CA ASP A 163 -15.01 1.70 -1.42
C ASP A 163 -15.33 3.07 -0.82
N VAL A 164 -14.77 4.13 -1.42
CA VAL A 164 -15.07 5.52 -1.03
C VAL A 164 -16.56 5.82 -1.24
N LEU A 165 -17.14 5.41 -2.37
CA LEU A 165 -18.58 5.58 -2.61
C LEU A 165 -19.43 4.81 -1.57
N SER A 166 -19.01 3.59 -1.21
CA SER A 166 -19.69 2.77 -0.21
C SER A 166 -19.71 3.42 1.17
N THR A 167 -18.78 4.32 1.48
CA THR A 167 -18.86 5.13 2.70
C THR A 167 -20.10 6.03 2.69
N PHE A 168 -20.38 6.71 1.57
CA PHE A 168 -21.47 7.68 1.49
C PHE A 168 -22.83 7.04 1.14
N ARG A 169 -22.80 5.86 0.50
CA ARG A 169 -23.99 5.06 0.19
C ARG A 169 -23.79 3.62 0.73
N PRO A 170 -23.88 3.39 2.04
CA PRO A 170 -23.45 2.13 2.63
C PRO A 170 -24.40 0.95 2.39
N SER A 171 -23.82 -0.24 2.50
CA SER A 171 -24.49 -1.55 2.57
C SER A 171 -25.33 -1.88 1.33
N GLU A 172 -26.52 -2.44 1.54
CA GLU A 172 -27.46 -2.86 0.49
C GLU A 172 -27.84 -1.72 -0.46
N ARG A 173 -27.77 -0.46 -0.03
CA ARG A 173 -28.21 0.67 -0.85
C ARG A 173 -27.37 0.82 -2.12
N LEU A 174 -26.04 0.81 -2.00
CA LEU A 174 -25.17 0.88 -3.18
C LEU A 174 -25.30 -0.37 -4.04
N LEU A 175 -25.51 -1.55 -3.44
CA LEU A 175 -25.74 -2.79 -4.19
C LEU A 175 -27.03 -2.73 -5.02
N MET A 176 -28.11 -2.16 -4.47
CA MET A 176 -29.35 -1.93 -5.22
C MET A 176 -29.15 -0.85 -6.29
N ASP A 177 -28.40 0.21 -5.99
CA ASP A 177 -28.10 1.28 -6.95
C ASP A 177 -27.29 0.79 -8.17
N LEU A 178 -26.54 -0.32 -8.08
CA LEU A 178 -25.92 -0.96 -9.25
C LEU A 178 -26.95 -1.40 -10.30
N TYR A 179 -28.16 -1.76 -9.87
CA TYR A 179 -29.26 -2.18 -10.76
C TYR A 179 -30.19 -1.01 -11.08
N ASP A 180 -30.61 -0.28 -10.05
CA ASP A 180 -31.67 0.72 -10.16
C ASP A 180 -31.14 2.06 -10.72
N ASN A 181 -29.88 2.40 -10.43
CA ASN A 181 -29.26 3.68 -10.76
C ASN A 181 -27.80 3.54 -11.28
N PRO A 182 -27.50 2.64 -12.23
CA PRO A 182 -26.12 2.32 -12.66
C PRO A 182 -25.36 3.54 -13.21
N ASP A 183 -26.05 4.46 -13.86
CA ASP A 183 -25.44 5.68 -14.42
C ASP A 183 -25.00 6.64 -13.31
N GLU A 184 -25.72 6.70 -12.18
CA GLU A 184 -25.32 7.52 -11.04
C GLU A 184 -24.11 6.92 -10.32
N VAL A 185 -24.03 5.59 -10.22
CA VAL A 185 -22.82 4.90 -9.72
C VAL A 185 -21.61 5.24 -10.59
N LYS A 186 -21.76 5.16 -11.92
CA LYS A 186 -20.69 5.50 -12.89
C LYS A 186 -20.30 6.98 -12.82
N ARG A 187 -21.27 7.88 -12.67
CA ARG A 187 -21.02 9.32 -12.49
C ARG A 187 -20.19 9.58 -11.24
N LEU A 188 -20.57 8.99 -10.10
CA LEU A 188 -19.90 9.20 -8.82
C LEU A 188 -18.52 8.56 -8.77
N THR A 189 -18.35 7.37 -9.31
CA THR A 189 -17.03 6.72 -9.40
C THR A 189 -16.07 7.51 -10.29
N CYS A 190 -16.54 8.07 -11.42
CA CYS A 190 -15.74 8.98 -12.24
C CYS A 190 -15.35 10.26 -11.47
N GLN A 191 -16.29 10.84 -10.72
CA GLN A 191 -16.00 12.00 -9.87
C GLN A 191 -14.98 11.68 -8.78
N ILE A 192 -15.10 10.52 -8.12
CA ILE A 192 -14.15 10.07 -7.11
C ILE A 192 -12.78 9.81 -7.74
N PHE A 193 -12.71 9.20 -8.93
CA PHE A 193 -11.46 8.99 -9.66
C PHE A 193 -10.69 10.30 -9.88
N ASP A 194 -11.37 11.37 -10.32
CA ASP A 194 -10.73 12.67 -10.53
C ASP A 194 -10.21 13.26 -9.19
N LEU A 195 -10.99 13.12 -8.13
CA LEU A 195 -10.64 13.61 -6.79
C LEU A 195 -9.54 12.76 -6.14
N TRP A 196 -9.50 11.47 -6.44
CA TRP A 196 -8.46 10.54 -6.01
C TRP A 196 -7.11 10.97 -6.56
N TRP A 197 -7.04 11.25 -7.86
CA TRP A 197 -5.81 11.71 -8.50
C TRP A 197 -5.39 13.09 -8.03
N ARG A 198 -6.36 13.97 -7.78
CA ARG A 198 -6.08 15.25 -7.14
C ARG A 198 -5.47 15.08 -5.75
N ALA A 199 -6.01 14.17 -4.94
CA ALA A 199 -5.46 13.86 -3.62
C ALA A 199 -4.03 13.32 -3.72
N PHE A 200 -3.81 12.37 -4.64
CA PHE A 200 -2.50 11.79 -4.92
C PHE A 200 -1.49 12.90 -5.27
N ASP A 201 -1.80 13.75 -6.24
CA ASP A 201 -0.92 14.81 -6.72
C ASP A 201 -0.64 15.88 -5.64
N GLU A 202 -1.66 16.29 -4.87
CA GLU A 202 -1.50 17.26 -3.77
C GLU A 202 -0.59 16.72 -2.66
N ILE A 203 -0.73 15.45 -2.28
CA ILE A 203 0.09 14.83 -1.23
C ILE A 203 1.50 14.50 -1.74
N ASP A 204 1.66 14.11 -3.01
CA ASP A 204 2.98 13.88 -3.63
C ASP A 204 3.77 15.18 -3.74
N SER A 205 3.12 16.28 -4.13
CA SER A 205 3.76 17.58 -4.38
C SER A 205 4.50 18.18 -3.18
N VAL A 206 4.17 17.73 -1.96
CA VAL A 206 4.77 18.22 -0.72
C VAL A 206 5.95 17.36 -0.23
N GLN A 207 6.25 16.25 -0.90
CA GLN A 207 7.30 15.29 -0.55
C GLN A 207 8.52 15.44 -1.47
N ARG A 208 9.10 16.64 -1.52
CA ARG A 208 10.05 17.05 -2.57
C ARG A 208 11.40 16.33 -2.56
N HIS A 209 11.84 15.85 -1.40
CA HIS A 209 13.09 15.11 -1.23
C HIS A 209 12.88 13.60 -1.18
N ASN A 210 11.63 13.14 -1.34
CA ASN A 210 11.32 11.72 -1.30
C ASN A 210 12.08 10.96 -2.41
N PRO A 211 12.73 9.83 -2.12
CA PRO A 211 13.56 9.13 -3.12
C PRO A 211 12.79 8.62 -4.34
N GLY A 212 11.48 8.40 -4.19
CA GLY A 212 10.57 7.93 -5.22
C GLY A 212 9.15 7.75 -4.65
N TYR A 213 8.47 6.70 -5.08
CA TYR A 213 7.11 6.34 -4.69
C TYR A 213 7.11 5.03 -3.89
N SER A 214 6.22 4.96 -2.91
CA SER A 214 5.85 3.76 -2.14
C SER A 214 4.46 3.98 -1.52
N CYS A 215 3.91 2.96 -0.88
CA CYS A 215 2.66 3.02 -0.11
C CYS A 215 2.80 2.12 1.15
N TRP A 216 1.72 1.51 1.63
CA TRP A 216 1.75 0.66 2.83
C TRP A 216 2.69 -0.54 2.71
N THR A 217 2.78 -1.14 1.53
CA THR A 217 3.85 -2.10 1.23
C THR A 217 5.10 -1.35 0.79
N PRO A 218 6.27 -1.59 1.42
CA PRO A 218 7.53 -0.93 1.07
C PRO A 218 8.12 -1.49 -0.24
N ILE A 219 7.46 -1.20 -1.36
CA ILE A 219 7.94 -1.46 -2.71
C ILE A 219 8.37 -0.12 -3.30
N PHE A 220 9.65 0.01 -3.62
CA PHE A 220 10.20 1.24 -4.15
C PHE A 220 9.95 1.39 -5.66
N SER A 221 9.69 2.62 -6.09
CA SER A 221 9.65 2.96 -7.51
C SER A 221 10.10 4.38 -7.80
N GLU A 222 10.94 4.58 -8.82
CA GLU A 222 11.28 5.93 -9.32
C GLU A 222 10.15 6.54 -10.18
N LYS A 223 9.15 5.74 -10.53
CA LYS A 223 7.99 6.14 -11.34
C LYS A 223 6.72 6.02 -10.50
N PRO A 224 5.62 6.71 -10.85
CA PRO A 224 4.37 6.64 -10.09
C PRO A 224 3.95 5.20 -9.80
N TYR A 225 3.92 4.88 -8.51
CA TYR A 225 3.59 3.58 -7.95
C TYR A 225 2.51 3.76 -6.89
N TYR A 226 1.57 2.82 -6.88
CA TYR A 226 0.55 2.71 -5.86
C TYR A 226 0.02 1.28 -5.83
N MET A 227 -0.51 0.87 -4.68
CA MET A 227 -1.23 -0.39 -4.53
C MET A 227 -2.73 -0.06 -4.52
N THR A 228 -3.43 -0.38 -5.61
CA THR A 228 -4.87 -0.16 -5.74
C THR A 228 -5.63 -1.28 -5.04
N GLN A 229 -6.85 -1.03 -4.58
CA GLN A 229 -7.73 -2.03 -3.97
C GLN A 229 -9.19 -1.75 -4.32
N SER A 230 -10.06 -2.73 -4.08
CA SER A 230 -11.50 -2.50 -4.00
C SER A 230 -12.18 -3.56 -3.15
N ASP A 231 -12.23 -3.34 -1.84
CA ASP A 231 -12.90 -4.24 -0.88
C ASP A 231 -14.38 -4.43 -1.22
N PHE A 232 -15.02 -3.44 -1.86
CA PHE A 232 -16.39 -3.56 -2.36
C PHE A 232 -16.59 -4.78 -3.30
N CYS A 233 -15.53 -5.25 -3.95
CA CYS A 233 -15.56 -6.43 -4.82
C CYS A 233 -16.03 -7.70 -4.12
N TYR A 234 -15.87 -7.78 -2.80
CA TYR A 234 -16.34 -8.92 -2.01
C TYR A 234 -17.86 -9.11 -2.05
N MET A 235 -18.60 -8.05 -2.40
CA MET A 235 -20.07 -8.01 -2.38
C MET A 235 -20.72 -8.18 -3.76
N ILE A 236 -19.91 -8.30 -4.84
CA ILE A 236 -20.41 -8.31 -6.22
C ILE A 236 -19.86 -9.48 -7.04
N GLY A 237 -20.57 -9.86 -8.10
CA GLY A 237 -20.15 -10.90 -9.04
C GLY A 237 -19.22 -10.37 -10.16
N PRO A 238 -18.59 -11.26 -10.94
CA PRO A 238 -17.63 -10.88 -11.99
C PRO A 238 -18.17 -9.90 -13.05
N ASP A 239 -19.44 -10.04 -13.45
CA ASP A 239 -20.06 -9.13 -14.44
C ASP A 239 -20.13 -7.69 -13.90
N MET A 240 -20.45 -7.54 -12.61
CA MET A 240 -20.49 -6.24 -11.94
C MET A 240 -19.09 -5.68 -11.69
N PHE A 241 -18.11 -6.54 -11.40
CA PHE A 241 -16.71 -6.12 -11.32
C PHE A 241 -16.26 -5.51 -12.66
N ASP A 242 -16.58 -6.19 -13.77
CA ASP A 242 -16.24 -5.73 -15.12
C ASP A 242 -16.94 -4.42 -15.51
N GLU A 243 -18.17 -4.21 -15.02
CA GLU A 243 -18.94 -3.01 -15.31
C GLU A 243 -18.57 -1.81 -14.43
N PHE A 244 -18.41 -2.00 -13.12
CA PHE A 244 -18.34 -0.90 -12.14
C PHE A 244 -16.96 -0.65 -11.53
N VAL A 245 -16.06 -1.65 -11.54
CA VAL A 245 -14.75 -1.54 -10.87
C VAL A 245 -13.62 -1.51 -11.88
N LYS A 246 -13.55 -2.52 -12.75
CA LYS A 246 -12.46 -2.70 -13.72
C LYS A 246 -12.19 -1.48 -14.61
N PRO A 247 -13.19 -0.70 -15.09
CA PRO A 247 -12.92 0.44 -15.96
C PRO A 247 -12.11 1.54 -15.26
N GLU A 248 -12.46 1.86 -14.01
CA GLU A 248 -11.73 2.82 -13.18
C GLU A 248 -10.34 2.30 -12.85
N LEU A 249 -10.22 1.06 -12.36
CA LEU A 249 -8.92 0.44 -12.10
C LEU A 249 -8.01 0.51 -13.33
N SER A 250 -8.54 0.16 -14.52
CA SER A 250 -7.78 0.24 -15.77
C SER A 250 -7.34 1.67 -16.09
N ALA A 251 -8.16 2.68 -15.79
CA ALA A 251 -7.80 4.08 -15.96
C ALA A 251 -6.71 4.53 -14.98
N THR A 252 -6.80 4.10 -13.73
CA THR A 252 -5.78 4.35 -12.69
C THR A 252 -4.46 3.70 -13.06
N HIS A 253 -4.46 2.43 -13.50
CA HIS A 253 -3.26 1.73 -13.95
C HIS A 253 -2.66 2.29 -15.25
N ARG A 254 -3.41 3.02 -16.09
CA ARG A 254 -2.82 3.77 -17.22
C ARG A 254 -2.01 4.99 -16.78
N ARG A 255 -2.35 5.57 -15.62
CA ARG A 255 -1.64 6.72 -15.04
C ARG A 255 -0.50 6.29 -14.11
N LEU A 256 -0.68 5.18 -13.38
CA LEU A 256 0.40 4.56 -12.61
C LEU A 256 1.33 3.81 -13.54
N THR A 257 2.63 4.11 -13.52
CA THR A 257 3.56 3.29 -14.33
C THR A 257 3.76 1.90 -13.72
N ASN A 258 3.76 1.84 -12.39
CA ASN A 258 4.09 0.64 -11.64
C ASN A 258 2.96 0.21 -10.69
N GLY A 259 1.70 0.29 -11.11
CA GLY A 259 0.57 -0.06 -10.24
C GLY A 259 0.52 -1.55 -9.86
N PHE A 260 0.21 -1.82 -8.60
CA PHE A 260 -0.14 -3.15 -8.08
C PHE A 260 -1.61 -3.19 -7.66
N TYR A 261 -2.19 -4.39 -7.55
CA TYR A 261 -3.52 -4.60 -6.96
C TYR A 261 -3.43 -5.44 -5.69
N HIS A 262 -4.09 -4.98 -4.64
CA HIS A 262 -4.29 -5.68 -3.37
C HIS A 262 -5.51 -6.60 -3.49
N LEU A 263 -5.25 -7.90 -3.58
CA LEU A 263 -6.28 -8.93 -3.66
C LEU A 263 -6.49 -9.51 -2.26
N ASP A 264 -7.50 -9.00 -1.55
CA ASP A 264 -7.77 -9.35 -0.16
C ASP A 264 -8.82 -10.46 -0.04
N GLY A 265 -8.37 -11.62 0.39
CA GLY A 265 -9.20 -12.75 0.77
C GLY A 265 -9.76 -13.57 -0.41
N PRO A 266 -10.28 -14.78 -0.11
CA PRO A 266 -10.76 -15.70 -1.14
C PRO A 266 -11.99 -15.21 -1.90
N GLY A 267 -12.78 -14.29 -1.33
CA GLY A 267 -13.95 -13.73 -1.99
C GLY A 267 -13.62 -12.95 -3.25
N GLU A 268 -12.44 -12.34 -3.33
CA GLU A 268 -12.00 -11.62 -4.54
C GLU A 268 -11.47 -12.53 -5.65
N LEU A 269 -11.21 -13.81 -5.38
CA LEU A 269 -10.63 -14.73 -6.37
C LEU A 269 -11.53 -14.97 -7.60
N ALA A 270 -12.83 -14.70 -7.47
CA ALA A 270 -13.77 -14.73 -8.58
C ALA A 270 -13.44 -13.68 -9.66
N HIS A 271 -12.79 -12.58 -9.26
CA HIS A 271 -12.44 -11.45 -10.14
C HIS A 271 -11.01 -11.52 -10.68
N LEU A 272 -10.17 -12.40 -10.12
CA LEU A 272 -8.73 -12.45 -10.42
C LEU A 272 -8.45 -12.61 -11.92
N ASP A 273 -9.16 -13.49 -12.64
CA ASP A 273 -8.88 -13.65 -14.08
C ASP A 273 -9.18 -12.37 -14.86
N SER A 274 -10.27 -11.68 -14.51
CA SER A 274 -10.62 -10.41 -15.15
C SER A 274 -9.61 -9.31 -14.81
N LEU A 275 -9.22 -9.20 -13.53
CA LEU A 275 -8.18 -8.28 -13.06
C LEU A 275 -6.86 -8.49 -13.82
N LEU A 276 -6.44 -9.74 -14.02
CA LEU A 276 -5.20 -10.07 -14.73
C LEU A 276 -5.23 -9.69 -16.21
N THR A 277 -6.40 -9.44 -16.81
CA THR A 277 -6.50 -8.91 -18.18
C THR A 277 -6.18 -7.42 -18.30
N ILE A 278 -6.12 -6.67 -17.20
CA ILE A 278 -5.70 -5.26 -17.22
C ILE A 278 -4.24 -5.22 -17.63
N LYS A 279 -3.96 -4.71 -18.83
CA LYS A 279 -2.63 -4.76 -19.44
C LYS A 279 -1.59 -4.00 -18.61
N GLU A 280 -1.98 -2.84 -18.11
CA GLU A 280 -1.11 -1.90 -17.40
C GLU A 280 -0.79 -2.30 -15.96
N LEU A 281 -1.66 -3.11 -15.32
CA LEU A 281 -1.42 -3.67 -13.99
C LEU A 281 -0.09 -4.44 -13.98
N LYS A 282 0.83 -4.10 -13.07
CA LYS A 282 2.16 -4.73 -13.02
C LYS A 282 2.20 -5.97 -12.16
N GLY A 283 1.47 -5.99 -11.05
CA GLY A 283 1.53 -7.09 -10.12
C GLY A 283 0.37 -7.14 -9.16
N VAL A 284 0.34 -8.22 -8.39
CA VAL A 284 -0.72 -8.50 -7.42
C VAL A 284 -0.09 -8.81 -6.07
N GLN A 285 -0.60 -8.18 -5.03
CA GLN A 285 -0.43 -8.59 -3.65
C GLN A 285 -1.54 -9.57 -3.31
N TRP A 286 -1.19 -10.77 -2.85
CA TRP A 286 -2.17 -11.74 -2.38
C TRP A 286 -2.20 -11.77 -0.86
N ILE A 287 -3.38 -11.53 -0.29
CA ILE A 287 -3.64 -11.63 1.15
C ILE A 287 -4.70 -12.72 1.37
N PRO A 288 -4.37 -13.86 1.99
CA PRO A 288 -5.37 -14.90 2.26
C PRO A 288 -6.49 -14.46 3.21
N GLY A 289 -6.26 -13.46 4.07
CA GLY A 289 -7.20 -13.05 5.11
C GLY A 289 -7.11 -13.90 6.39
N ASP A 290 -7.78 -13.46 7.45
CA ASP A 290 -7.74 -14.14 8.75
C ASP A 290 -8.48 -15.49 8.71
N GLY A 291 -7.96 -16.47 9.45
CA GLY A 291 -8.50 -17.84 9.49
C GLY A 291 -8.28 -18.68 8.23
N GLN A 292 -7.64 -18.17 7.18
CA GLN A 292 -7.33 -18.91 5.96
C GLN A 292 -5.95 -19.61 6.01
N PRO A 293 -5.70 -20.60 5.13
CA PRO A 293 -4.36 -21.17 4.93
C PRO A 293 -3.28 -20.11 4.69
N SER A 294 -2.05 -20.42 5.09
CA SER A 294 -0.89 -19.52 4.98
C SER A 294 -0.58 -19.16 3.53
N PHE A 295 0.18 -18.08 3.32
CA PHE A 295 0.47 -17.51 1.99
C PHE A 295 0.90 -18.55 0.96
N GLU A 296 1.79 -19.48 1.30
CA GLU A 296 2.33 -20.49 0.41
C GLU A 296 1.37 -21.64 0.06
N GLU A 297 0.23 -21.73 0.74
CA GLU A 297 -0.77 -22.80 0.53
C GLU A 297 -1.75 -22.46 -0.60
N TRP A 298 -1.47 -21.42 -1.39
CA TRP A 298 -2.28 -20.95 -2.52
C TRP A 298 -1.55 -21.02 -3.88
N PRO A 299 -0.93 -22.17 -4.24
CA PRO A 299 -0.08 -22.23 -5.44
C PRO A 299 -0.84 -21.89 -6.73
N ASP A 300 -2.14 -22.18 -6.80
CA ASP A 300 -2.96 -21.88 -8.00
C ASP A 300 -3.17 -20.38 -8.21
N VAL A 301 -3.25 -19.58 -7.15
CA VAL A 301 -3.33 -18.11 -7.24
C VAL A 301 -2.05 -17.57 -7.86
N TYR A 302 -0.90 -17.96 -7.34
CA TYR A 302 0.39 -17.50 -7.85
C TYR A 302 0.67 -17.99 -9.28
N ARG A 303 0.25 -19.22 -9.62
CA ARG A 303 0.35 -19.74 -11.01
C ARG A 303 -0.47 -18.89 -11.98
N ARG A 304 -1.69 -18.50 -11.61
CA ARG A 304 -2.53 -17.61 -12.44
C ARG A 304 -1.88 -16.25 -12.64
N ILE A 305 -1.41 -15.61 -11.56
CA ILE A 305 -0.72 -14.30 -11.61
C ILE A 305 0.52 -14.38 -12.51
N ARG A 306 1.38 -15.39 -12.30
CA ARG A 306 2.60 -15.58 -13.10
C ARG A 306 2.31 -15.91 -14.57
N LYS A 307 1.29 -16.75 -14.85
CA LYS A 307 0.87 -17.08 -16.22
C LYS A 307 0.40 -15.84 -16.99
N ALA A 308 -0.22 -14.88 -16.30
CA ALA A 308 -0.60 -13.59 -16.86
C ALA A 308 0.58 -12.60 -17.02
N GLY A 309 1.81 -13.02 -16.69
CA GLY A 309 3.01 -12.20 -16.79
C GLY A 309 3.09 -11.09 -15.74
N LYS A 310 2.34 -11.22 -14.63
CA LYS A 310 2.30 -10.23 -13.55
C LYS A 310 3.30 -10.56 -12.44
N LEU A 311 3.79 -9.54 -11.77
CA LEU A 311 4.63 -9.64 -10.58
C LEU A 311 3.81 -10.03 -9.35
N ILE A 312 4.47 -10.58 -8.34
CA ILE A 312 3.83 -11.08 -7.12
C ILE A 312 4.45 -10.40 -5.91
N GLN A 313 3.63 -9.90 -4.99
CA GLN A 313 4.07 -9.55 -3.64
C GLN A 313 3.53 -10.57 -2.63
N VAL A 314 4.39 -11.01 -1.71
CA VAL A 314 3.99 -11.89 -0.60
C VAL A 314 4.67 -11.45 0.70
N PHE A 315 4.04 -11.74 1.83
CA PHE A 315 4.64 -11.58 3.15
C PHE A 315 5.14 -12.92 3.72
N GLY A 316 6.12 -12.86 4.61
CA GLY A 316 6.54 -14.06 5.38
C GLY A 316 5.47 -14.60 6.33
N GLY A 317 4.55 -13.76 6.80
CA GLY A 317 3.48 -14.18 7.72
C GLY A 317 4.01 -14.99 8.92
N LYS A 318 3.25 -16.00 9.34
CA LYS A 318 3.61 -16.90 10.46
C LYS A 318 4.72 -17.90 10.09
N ASN A 319 4.83 -18.26 8.81
CA ASN A 319 5.77 -19.28 8.34
C ASN A 319 7.13 -18.71 7.91
N GLY A 320 7.29 -17.39 8.01
CA GLY A 320 8.54 -16.65 7.81
C GLY A 320 9.17 -16.93 6.45
N PHE A 321 10.45 -17.28 6.46
CA PHE A 321 11.25 -17.53 5.25
C PHE A 321 10.75 -18.69 4.39
N ARG A 322 10.04 -19.68 4.98
CA ARG A 322 9.55 -20.86 4.24
C ARG A 322 8.53 -20.49 3.17
N VAL A 323 7.83 -19.37 3.34
CA VAL A 323 6.82 -18.91 2.38
C VAL A 323 7.43 -18.70 1.00
N LEU A 324 8.53 -17.95 0.91
CA LEU A 324 9.18 -17.70 -0.38
C LEU A 324 9.76 -18.98 -0.97
N ASP A 325 10.42 -19.81 -0.15
CA ASP A 325 11.02 -21.06 -0.60
C ASP A 325 9.96 -21.97 -1.24
N LYS A 326 8.79 -22.09 -0.60
CA LYS A 326 7.71 -22.95 -1.10
C LYS A 326 7.06 -22.43 -2.37
N ILE A 327 6.76 -21.13 -2.42
CA ILE A 327 6.20 -20.50 -3.63
C ILE A 327 7.20 -20.59 -4.80
N ALA A 328 8.49 -20.40 -4.53
CA ALA A 328 9.53 -20.53 -5.54
C ALA A 328 9.62 -21.96 -6.09
N GLU A 329 9.54 -22.97 -5.22
CA GLU A 329 9.48 -24.38 -5.62
C GLU A 329 8.25 -24.65 -6.53
N ASP A 330 7.06 -24.23 -6.09
CA ASP A 330 5.80 -24.51 -6.78
C ASP A 330 5.68 -23.81 -8.15
N LEU A 331 6.38 -22.69 -8.32
CA LEU A 331 6.43 -21.94 -9.57
C LEU A 331 7.73 -22.16 -10.36
N GLY A 332 8.65 -22.99 -9.87
CA GLY A 332 9.96 -23.30 -10.45
C GLY A 332 11.02 -22.19 -10.39
N SER A 333 10.71 -21.02 -9.81
CA SER A 333 11.65 -19.90 -9.61
C SER A 333 11.03 -18.83 -8.70
N ALA A 334 11.87 -18.10 -7.97
CA ALA A 334 11.47 -16.92 -7.21
C ALA A 334 11.45 -15.60 -8.05
N LYS A 335 11.84 -15.65 -9.34
CA LYS A 335 11.85 -14.48 -10.23
C LYS A 335 10.48 -13.77 -10.29
N GLY A 336 10.50 -12.45 -10.26
CA GLY A 336 9.29 -11.62 -10.32
C GLY A 336 8.45 -11.63 -9.02
N ILE A 337 8.99 -12.19 -7.94
CA ILE A 337 8.40 -12.11 -6.59
C ILE A 337 9.14 -11.01 -5.81
N ILE A 338 8.39 -10.22 -5.04
CA ILE A 338 8.92 -9.45 -3.92
C ILE A 338 8.41 -10.07 -2.61
N PHE A 339 9.37 -10.41 -1.75
CA PHE A 339 9.12 -10.97 -0.43
C PHE A 339 9.39 -9.90 0.63
N ILE A 340 8.41 -9.65 1.50
CA ILE A 340 8.53 -8.67 2.57
C ILE A 340 8.44 -9.39 3.92
N HIS A 341 9.44 -9.17 4.77
CA HIS A 341 9.45 -9.76 6.11
C HIS A 341 10.24 -8.91 7.10
N SER A 342 9.97 -9.11 8.39
CA SER A 342 10.68 -8.46 9.49
C SER A 342 11.00 -9.48 10.57
N VAL A 343 12.20 -9.38 11.14
CA VAL A 343 12.66 -10.27 12.23
C VAL A 343 13.31 -9.46 13.34
N ASP A 344 13.33 -9.99 14.57
CA ASP A 344 14.16 -9.44 15.64
C ASP A 344 15.65 -9.73 15.38
N LYS A 345 16.55 -8.86 15.86
CA LYS A 345 18.01 -9.03 15.73
C LYS A 345 18.55 -10.38 16.22
N SER A 346 17.85 -11.07 17.13
CA SER A 346 18.19 -12.42 17.56
C SER A 346 18.17 -13.46 16.42
N ASN A 347 17.47 -13.18 15.31
CA ASN A 347 17.36 -14.06 14.15
C ASN A 347 18.20 -13.56 12.95
N LEU A 348 19.18 -12.68 13.19
CA LEU A 348 20.01 -12.08 12.13
C LEU A 348 20.78 -13.14 11.31
N ASP A 349 21.28 -14.19 11.94
CA ASP A 349 22.05 -15.22 11.23
C ASP A 349 21.16 -16.07 10.30
N GLU A 350 19.92 -16.35 10.73
CA GLU A 350 18.93 -17.02 9.88
C GLU A 350 18.54 -16.14 8.69
N ALA A 351 18.30 -14.85 8.94
CA ALA A 351 18.03 -13.85 7.90
C ALA A 351 19.15 -13.80 6.85
N LYS A 352 20.41 -13.74 7.27
CA LYS A 352 21.56 -13.73 6.36
C LYS A 352 21.67 -15.02 5.56
N ALA A 353 21.48 -16.17 6.22
CA ALA A 353 21.49 -17.47 5.53
C ALA A 353 20.38 -17.56 4.47
N PHE A 354 19.19 -17.01 4.75
CA PHE A 354 18.10 -16.92 3.78
C PHE A 354 18.45 -16.04 2.59
N LEU A 355 18.98 -14.84 2.80
CA LEU A 355 19.40 -13.93 1.73
C LEU A 355 20.43 -14.59 0.80
N LYS A 356 21.45 -15.23 1.38
CA LYS A 356 22.50 -15.92 0.63
C LYS A 356 21.95 -17.03 -0.27
N ARG A 357 20.96 -17.81 0.21
CA ARG A 357 20.33 -18.87 -0.60
C ARG A 357 19.53 -18.34 -1.79
N HIS A 358 19.02 -17.12 -1.71
CA HIS A 358 18.28 -16.45 -2.80
C HIS A 358 19.15 -15.53 -3.67
N GLY A 359 20.47 -15.59 -3.52
CA GLY A 359 21.41 -14.78 -4.31
C GLY A 359 21.34 -13.28 -4.00
N CYS A 360 20.86 -12.93 -2.81
CA CYS A 360 20.86 -11.56 -2.31
C CYS A 360 22.14 -11.24 -1.53
N GLU A 361 22.59 -10.00 -1.62
CA GLU A 361 23.75 -9.52 -0.85
C GLU A 361 23.37 -9.33 0.63
N GLU A 362 24.30 -9.69 1.52
CA GLU A 362 24.26 -9.32 2.93
C GLU A 362 24.75 -7.86 3.05
N GLU A 363 23.86 -6.86 2.99
CA GLU A 363 24.25 -5.48 3.30
C GLU A 363 23.69 -4.98 4.63
#